data_AF-A0A094ZJC5-F1
#
_entry.id   AF-A0A094ZJC5-F1
#
_cell.length_a   1.000
_cell.length_b   1.000
_cell.length_c   1.000
_cell.angle_alpha   90.00
_cell.angle_beta   90.00
_cell.angle_gamma   90.00
#
_symmetry.space_group_name_H-M   'P 1'
#
loop_
_entity.id
_entity.type
_entity.pdbx_description
1 polymer ?
#
loop_
_entity_poly.entity_id
_entity_poly.type
_entity_poly.pdbx_seq_one_letter_code
_entity_poly.pdbx_strand_id
1 'polypeptide(L)' 'MTPKPAFLTAAARRALRRHGRTSLSDLHFLEQWATSPDNNAASILRAGQIRRTNPDLMQDITTAMPGKTRRTTLR' A
#
# COMPACT_ATOMS: atom_id res chain seq x y z
N MET A 1 -11.47 23.21 -6.06
CA MET A 1 -11.11 21.94 -6.75
C MET A 1 -10.20 21.15 -5.82
N THR A 2 -10.67 20.05 -5.23
CA THR A 2 -9.79 19.14 -4.49
C THR A 2 -8.86 18.45 -5.50
N PRO A 3 -7.53 18.48 -5.32
CA PRO A 3 -6.63 17.79 -6.23
C PRO A 3 -7.01 16.32 -6.28
N LYS A 4 -7.12 15.78 -7.50
CA LYS A 4 -7.35 14.34 -7.70
C LYS A 4 -6.20 13.61 -7.01
N PRO A 5 -6.46 12.74 -6.03
CA PRO A 5 -5.41 11.96 -5.38
C PRO A 5 -4.62 11.22 -6.46
N ALA A 6 -3.39 11.69 -6.70
CA ALA A 6 -2.55 11.21 -7.77
C ALA A 6 -1.76 10.02 -7.24
N PHE A 7 -2.31 8.83 -7.44
CA PHE A 7 -1.59 7.59 -7.21
C PHE A 7 -0.41 7.50 -8.19
N LEU A 8 0.79 7.33 -7.65
CA LEU A 8 2.05 7.29 -8.40
C LEU A 8 2.18 6.01 -9.22
N THR A 9 1.65 4.90 -8.70
CA THR A 9 1.81 3.56 -9.26
C THR A 9 0.59 3.15 -10.10
N ALA A 10 0.82 2.31 -11.11
CA ALA A 10 -0.27 1.67 -11.84
C ALA A 10 -1.09 0.71 -10.94
N ALA A 11 -0.41 0.08 -9.97
CA ALA A 11 -0.99 -0.78 -8.96
C ALA A 11 -2.10 -0.08 -8.17
N ALA A 12 -1.79 1.06 -7.56
CA ALA A 12 -2.75 1.80 -6.75
C ALA A 12 -3.90 2.38 -7.58
N ARG A 13 -3.64 2.81 -8.82
CA ARG A 13 -4.71 3.21 -9.75
C ARG A 13 -5.65 2.06 -10.11
N ARG A 14 -5.12 0.84 -10.32
CA ARG A 14 -5.94 -0.35 -10.60
C ARG A 14 -6.72 -0.79 -9.37
N ALA A 15 -6.10 -0.76 -8.20
CA ALA A 15 -6.75 -1.11 -6.95
C ALA A 15 -7.87 -0.12 -6.59
N LEU A 16 -7.68 1.19 -6.79
CA LEU A 16 -8.75 2.19 -6.61
C LEU A 16 -9.98 1.89 -7.48
N ARG A 17 -9.77 1.49 -8.74
CA ARG A 17 -10.88 1.14 -9.64
C ARG A 17 -11.66 -0.08 -9.17
N ARG A 18 -11.01 -1.02 -8.48
CA ARG A 18 -11.64 -2.26 -7.98
C ARG A 18 -12.32 -2.08 -6.64
N HIS A 19 -11.67 -1.38 -5.71
CA HIS A 19 -12.10 -1.27 -4.32
C HIS A 19 -12.89 0.02 -4.01
N GLY A 20 -12.97 0.93 -4.97
CA GLY A 20 -13.76 2.16 -4.86
C GLY A 20 -13.14 3.23 -3.95
N ARG A 21 -13.90 4.31 -3.75
CA ARG A 21 -13.43 5.54 -3.07
C ARG A 21 -13.24 5.37 -1.57
N THR A 22 -13.91 4.40 -0.93
CA THR A 22 -13.76 4.11 0.50
C THR A 22 -12.36 3.61 0.85
N SER A 23 -11.67 2.99 -0.10
CA SER A 23 -10.32 2.44 0.07
C SER A 23 -9.21 3.47 -0.19
N LEU A 24 -9.55 4.74 -0.42
CA LEU A 24 -8.60 5.75 -0.89
C LEU A 24 -7.48 6.06 0.12
N SER A 25 -7.82 6.14 1.40
CA SER A 25 -6.84 6.40 2.46
C SER A 25 -5.88 5.22 2.63
N ASP A 26 -6.41 4.00 2.63
CA ASP A 26 -5.59 2.78 2.73
C ASP A 26 -4.70 2.60 1.51
N LEU A 27 -5.20 2.93 0.31
CA LEU A 27 -4.40 2.90 -0.92
C LEU A 27 -3.26 3.90 -0.89
N HIS A 28 -3.49 5.12 -0.40
CA HIS A 28 -2.44 6.14 -0.30
C HIS A 28 -1.35 5.69 0.66
N PHE A 29 -1.75 5.18 1.82
CA PHE A 29 -0.81 4.63 2.79
C PHE A 29 -0.02 3.47 2.20
N LEU A 30 -0.69 2.48 1.59
CA LEU A 30 -0.03 1.29 1.05
C LEU A 30 0.91 1.62 -0.12
N GLU A 31 0.55 2.56 -0.99
CA GLU A 31 1.43 3.03 -2.06
C GLU A 31 2.69 3.70 -1.50
N GLN A 32 2.54 4.59 -0.52
CA GLN A 32 3.68 5.23 0.13
C GLN A 32 4.56 4.21 0.86
N TRP A 33 3.94 3.32 1.64
CA TRP A 33 4.64 2.32 2.43
C TRP A 33 5.39 1.30 1.56
N ALA A 34 4.89 0.97 0.38
CA ALA A 34 5.58 0.04 -0.50
C ALA A 34 6.65 0.70 -1.40
N THR A 35 6.48 1.97 -1.77
CA THR A 35 7.48 2.73 -2.54
C THR A 35 8.62 3.24 -1.66
N SER A 36 8.32 3.61 -0.42
CA SER A 36 9.29 4.04 0.60
C SER A 36 8.87 3.47 1.96
N PRO A 37 9.27 2.22 2.27
CA PRO A 37 8.92 1.58 3.53
C PRO A 37 9.46 2.33 4.72
N ASP A 38 8.55 2.92 5.49
CA ASP A 38 8.84 3.35 6.84
C ASP A 38 8.63 2.15 7.79
N ASN A 39 9.70 1.70 8.43
CA ASN A 39 9.71 0.56 9.35
C ASN A 39 9.41 0.97 10.79
N ASN A 40 8.89 2.19 11.03
CA ASN A 40 8.42 2.57 12.34
C ASN A 40 7.23 1.67 12.77
N ALA A 41 7.02 1.58 14.10
CA ALA A 41 6.00 0.70 14.67
C ALA A 41 4.57 1.05 14.19
N ALA A 42 4.25 2.34 14.03
CA ALA A 42 2.93 2.78 13.59
C ALA A 42 2.62 2.33 12.15
N SER A 43 3.59 2.45 11.24
CA SER A 43 3.48 2.01 9.85
C SER A 43 3.30 0.50 9.75
N ILE A 44 4.07 -0.28 10.53
CA ILE A 44 3.91 -1.74 10.59
C ILE A 44 2.52 -2.13 11.10
N LEU A 45 2.05 -1.47 12.17
CA LEU A 45 0.72 -1.73 12.72
C LEU A 45 -0.39 -1.36 11.73
N ARG A 46 -0.26 -0.22 11.03
CA ARG A 46 -1.24 0.24 10.04
C ARG A 46 -1.33 -0.73 8.86
N ALA A 47 -0.20 -1.15 8.32
CA ALA A 47 -0.16 -2.18 7.28
C ALA A 47 -0.79 -3.49 7.75
N GLY A 48 -0.52 -3.90 8.99
CA GLY A 48 -1.11 -5.09 9.60
C GLY A 48 -2.63 -4.98 9.79
N GLN A 49 -3.13 -3.79 10.15
CA GLN A 49 -4.57 -3.52 10.23
C GLN A 49 -5.23 -3.66 8.85
N ILE A 50 -4.69 -2.98 7.83
CA ILE A 50 -5.24 -3.03 6.46
C ILE A 50 -5.23 -4.45 5.92
N ARG A 51 -4.16 -5.23 6.14
CA ARG A 51 -4.10 -6.63 5.73
C ARG A 51 -5.22 -7.49 6.35
N ARG A 52 -5.66 -7.18 7.56
CA ARG A 52 -6.76 -7.90 8.23
C ARG A 52 -8.13 -7.43 7.78
N THR A 53 -8.31 -6.13 7.55
CA THR A 53 -9.61 -5.54 7.19
C THR A 53 -9.89 -5.60 5.69
N ASN A 54 -8.86 -5.55 4.85
CA ASN A 54 -8.95 -5.60 3.39
C ASN A 54 -7.73 -6.34 2.79
N PRO A 55 -7.68 -7.68 2.92
CA PRO A 55 -6.54 -8.49 2.46
C PRO A 55 -6.32 -8.38 0.94
N ASP A 56 -7.38 -8.27 0.15
CA ASP A 56 -7.32 -8.17 -1.31
C ASP A 56 -6.66 -6.86 -1.76
N LEU A 57 -6.95 -5.75 -1.07
CA LEU A 57 -6.33 -4.46 -1.33
C LEU A 57 -4.82 -4.50 -1.10
N MET A 58 -4.39 -5.12 0.00
CA MET A 58 -2.99 -5.31 0.32
C MET A 58 -2.29 -6.15 -0.75
N GLN A 59 -2.89 -7.28 -1.14
CA GLN A 59 -2.34 -8.16 -2.17
C GLN A 59 -2.19 -7.47 -3.52
N ASP A 60 -3.20 -6.69 -3.93
CA ASP A 60 -3.21 -5.94 -5.18
C ASP A 60 -2.05 -4.93 -5.28
N ILE A 61 -1.67 -4.35 -4.16
CA ILE A 61 -0.58 -3.39 -4.06
C ILE A 61 0.78 -4.12 -4.01
N THR A 62 0.93 -5.12 -3.14
CA THR A 62 2.22 -5.81 -2.96
C THR A 62 2.63 -6.67 -4.17
N THR A 63 1.68 -7.27 -4.87
CA THR A 63 1.98 -8.13 -6.04
C THR A 63 2.44 -7.32 -7.24
N ALA A 64 1.96 -6.08 -7.35
CA ALA A 64 2.24 -5.20 -8.48
C ALA A 64 3.48 -4.30 -8.28
N MET A 65 4.12 -4.35 -7.10
CA MET A 65 5.39 -3.68 -6.84
C MET A 65 6.51 -4.71 -6.74
N PRO A 66 7.44 -4.77 -7.73
CA PRO A 66 8.57 -5.68 -7.68
C PRO A 66 9.40 -5.37 -6.42
N GLY A 67 9.70 -6.43 -5.67
CA GLY A 67 10.03 -6.32 -4.26
C GLY A 67 11.31 -5.54 -3.95
N LYS A 68 11.21 -4.70 -2.92
CA LYS A 68 12.21 -4.67 -1.84
C LYS A 68 11.73 -5.57 -0.68
N THR A 69 11.36 -6.81 -0.99
CA THR A 69 11.19 -7.82 0.05
C THR A 69 12.56 -8.37 0.41
N ARG A 70 13.07 -7.91 1.56
CA ARG A 70 14.13 -8.49 2.41
C ARG A 70 15.50 -8.75 1.76
N ARG A 71 16.42 -7.79 1.95
CA ARG A 71 17.78 -8.15 2.36
C ARG A 71 17.85 -8.02 3.88
N THR A 72 17.32 -9.02 4.58
CA THR A 72 17.68 -9.24 5.98
C THR A 72 19.10 -9.83 5.95
N THR A 73 20.10 -8.97 6.08
CA THR A 73 21.43 -9.40 6.52
C THR A 73 21.28 -9.95 7.93
N LEU A 74 21.24 -11.27 8.05
CA LEU A 74 21.46 -11.98 9.30
C LEU A 74 22.71 -12.84 9.11
N ARG A 75 23.80 -12.29 9.65
CA ARG A 75 25.05 -12.90 10.12
C ARG A 75 25.82 -13.83 9.19
#